data_AF-D8M5M1-F1
#
_entry.id   AF-D8M5M1-F1
#
_cell.length_a   1.000
_cell.length_b   1.000
_cell.length_c   1.000
_cell.angle_alpha   90.00
_cell.angle_beta   90.00
_cell.angle_gamma   90.00
#
_symmetry.space_group_name_H-M   'P 1'
#
loop_
_entity.id
_entity.type
_entity.pdbx_description
1 polymer ?
#
loop_
_entity_poly.entity_id
_entity_poly.type
_entity_poly.pdbx_seq_one_letter_code
_entity_poly.pdbx_strand_id
1 'polypeptide(L)'
;MFVPSPSFIVQNKISFDTKVGDYFYCRKRFQEPPRHPNSKHLYSPEDYSKEATEYWLQYASYYTPCSIIFNNISHLVELMKTTNYSHVYECNLKYRQHIINHNKKQWNKLFRKIQVNRVMPTSWNESLNWFGETSFY
;
A
#
# COMPACT_ATOMS: atom_id res chain seq x y z
N MET A 1 0.24 -8.11 -12.75
CA MET A 1 -0.37 -8.97 -11.71
C MET A 1 -1.87 -8.81 -11.82
N PHE A 2 -2.63 -9.90 -11.89
CA PHE A 2 -4.09 -9.82 -11.80
C PHE A 2 -4.49 -9.69 -10.34
N VAL A 3 -5.32 -8.70 -10.03
CA VAL A 3 -5.78 -8.42 -8.67
C VAL A 3 -7.29 -8.25 -8.68
N PRO A 4 -8.00 -8.75 -7.65
CA PRO A 4 -9.43 -8.52 -7.56
C PRO A 4 -9.72 -7.03 -7.32
N SER A 5 -10.83 -6.52 -7.82
CA SER A 5 -11.32 -5.20 -7.43
C SER A 5 -11.69 -5.16 -5.94
N PRO A 6 -11.65 -3.98 -5.29
CA PRO A 6 -12.09 -3.83 -3.90
C PRO A 6 -13.49 -4.42 -3.67
N SER A 7 -14.43 -4.13 -4.56
CA SER A 7 -15.79 -4.66 -4.45
C SER A 7 -15.85 -6.17 -4.57
N PHE A 8 -15.03 -6.80 -5.43
CA PHE A 8 -14.95 -8.26 -5.50
C PHE A 8 -14.43 -8.86 -4.19
N ILE A 9 -13.41 -8.25 -3.57
CA ILE A 9 -12.87 -8.70 -2.27
C ILE A 9 -13.96 -8.64 -1.20
N VAL A 10 -14.66 -7.50 -1.09
CA VAL A 10 -15.65 -7.29 -0.03
C VAL A 10 -16.89 -8.18 -0.21
N GLN A 11 -17.39 -8.31 -1.44
CA GLN A 11 -18.54 -9.18 -1.74
C GLN A 11 -18.26 -10.64 -1.41
N ASN A 12 -17.05 -11.12 -1.70
CA ASN A 12 -16.67 -12.52 -1.52
C ASN A 12 -15.96 -12.80 -0.18
N LYS A 13 -15.74 -11.77 0.65
CA LYS A 13 -15.05 -11.85 1.95
C LYS A 13 -13.67 -12.52 1.85
N ILE A 14 -12.91 -12.19 0.80
CA ILE A 14 -11.63 -12.85 0.46
C ILE A 14 -10.46 -12.35 1.34
N SER A 15 -10.66 -11.26 2.08
CA SER A 15 -9.69 -10.74 3.05
C SER A 15 -10.41 -9.92 4.10
N PHE A 16 -9.82 -9.82 5.30
CA PHE A 16 -10.28 -8.95 6.37
C PHE A 16 -9.14 -8.00 6.73
N ASP A 17 -9.38 -6.71 6.56
CA ASP A 17 -8.46 -5.70 7.09
C ASP A 17 -8.63 -5.67 8.60
N THR A 18 -7.55 -5.99 9.32
CA THR A 18 -7.61 -6.07 10.78
C THR A 18 -7.38 -4.68 11.34
N LYS A 19 -8.30 -4.23 12.17
CA LYS A 19 -8.35 -2.87 12.69
C LYS A 19 -7.70 -2.77 14.06
N VAL A 20 -7.32 -1.58 14.49
CA VAL A 20 -6.69 -1.40 15.81
C VAL A 20 -7.70 -1.73 16.92
N GLY A 21 -8.98 -1.45 16.68
CA GLY A 21 -10.08 -1.83 17.56
C GLY A 21 -10.41 -3.33 17.62
N ASP A 22 -9.81 -4.17 16.77
CA ASP A 22 -10.14 -5.60 16.74
C ASP A 22 -9.72 -6.34 18.02
N TYR A 23 -10.35 -7.51 18.22
CA TYR A 23 -10.10 -8.39 19.35
C TYR A 23 -8.61 -8.69 19.57
N PHE A 24 -7.87 -8.90 18.48
CA PHE A 24 -6.46 -9.29 18.49
C PHE A 24 -5.50 -8.12 18.76
N TYR A 25 -6.00 -6.88 18.73
CA TYR A 25 -5.21 -5.67 18.97
C TYR A 25 -5.63 -4.99 20.28
N CYS A 26 -6.11 -3.75 20.23
CA CYS A 26 -6.39 -2.96 21.42
C CYS A 26 -7.77 -3.26 22.01
N ARG A 27 -8.70 -3.80 21.21
CA ARG A 27 -10.07 -4.17 21.62
C ARG A 27 -10.70 -3.12 22.54
N LYS A 28 -10.92 -3.48 23.82
CA LYS A 28 -11.59 -2.63 24.82
C LYS A 28 -10.78 -1.40 25.23
N ARG A 29 -9.48 -1.36 24.95
CA ARG A 29 -8.60 -0.22 25.22
C ARG A 29 -8.53 0.74 24.04
N PHE A 30 -9.09 0.37 22.89
CA PHE A 30 -9.12 1.24 21.74
C PHE A 30 -10.08 2.40 21.98
N GLN A 31 -9.59 3.61 21.76
CA GLN A 31 -10.40 4.81 21.66
C GLN A 31 -10.00 5.48 20.36
N GLU A 32 -10.94 5.57 19.44
CA GLU A 32 -10.67 6.19 18.15
C GLU A 32 -10.39 7.69 18.35
N PRO A 33 -9.23 8.20 17.90
CA PRO A 33 -8.95 9.62 18.01
C PRO A 33 -9.88 10.43 17.10
N PRO A 34 -10.16 11.70 17.44
CA PRO A 34 -10.93 12.56 16.56
C PRO A 34 -10.23 12.73 15.21
N ARG A 35 -11.01 12.80 14.14
CA ARG A 35 -10.50 13.01 12.78
C ARG A 35 -9.71 14.32 12.72
N HIS A 36 -8.49 14.24 12.19
CA HIS A 36 -7.66 15.42 11.98
C HIS A 36 -8.33 16.39 10.98
N PRO A 37 -8.35 17.72 11.23
CA PRO A 37 -9.04 18.70 10.36
C PRO A 37 -8.60 18.68 8.90
N ASN A 38 -7.32 18.39 8.66
CA ASN A 38 -6.75 18.31 7.31
C ASN A 38 -6.91 16.94 6.64
N SER A 39 -7.55 15.97 7.29
CA SER A 39 -7.77 14.65 6.68
C SER A 39 -8.77 14.76 5.54
N LYS A 40 -8.34 14.35 4.34
CA LYS A 40 -9.18 14.30 3.14
C LYS A 40 -9.93 12.96 2.99
N HIS A 41 -9.65 11.99 3.85
CA HIS A 41 -10.26 10.66 3.75
C HIS A 41 -11.70 10.67 4.22
N LEU A 42 -12.63 10.16 3.42
CA LEU A 42 -14.06 10.21 3.73
C LEU A 42 -14.42 9.33 4.93
N TYR A 43 -13.84 8.13 4.99
CA TYR A 43 -14.12 7.12 5.99
C TYR A 43 -13.03 7.05 7.04
N SER A 44 -13.38 6.57 8.23
CA SER A 44 -12.38 6.15 9.22
C SER A 44 -11.73 4.82 8.78
N PRO A 45 -10.43 4.60 9.04
CA PRO A 45 -9.82 3.26 8.94
C PRO A 45 -10.51 2.23 9.85
N GLU A 46 -11.12 2.68 10.96
CA GLU A 46 -11.81 1.85 11.95
C GLU A 46 -13.25 1.47 11.54
N ASP A 47 -13.77 2.05 10.46
CA ASP A 47 -15.12 1.79 9.96
C ASP A 47 -15.19 0.43 9.22
N TYR A 48 -16.11 -0.44 9.66
CA TYR A 48 -16.36 -1.77 9.07
C TYR A 48 -17.44 -1.76 7.97
N SER A 49 -18.01 -0.60 7.64
CA SER A 49 -18.95 -0.49 6.53
C SER A 49 -18.30 -1.02 5.25
N LYS A 50 -19.14 -1.58 4.38
CA LYS A 50 -18.69 -2.12 3.10
C LYS A 50 -18.04 -1.01 2.27
N GLU A 51 -18.62 0.18 2.31
CA GLU A 51 -18.18 1.37 1.60
C GLU A 51 -16.81 1.83 2.10
N ALA A 52 -16.59 1.88 3.43
CA ALA A 52 -15.29 2.20 4.00
C ALA A 52 -14.23 1.15 3.64
N THR A 53 -14.60 -0.13 3.70
CA THR A 53 -13.68 -1.23 3.37
C THR A 53 -13.26 -1.17 1.90
N GLU A 54 -14.21 -0.98 0.97
CA GLU A 54 -13.90 -0.80 -0.45
C GLU A 54 -13.04 0.45 -0.70
N TYR A 55 -13.32 1.56 0.00
CA TYR A 55 -12.55 2.79 -0.09
C TYR A 55 -11.10 2.61 0.37
N TRP A 56 -10.86 1.93 1.49
CA TRP A 56 -9.50 1.76 2.01
C TRP A 56 -8.71 0.74 1.20
N LEU A 57 -9.36 -0.32 0.73
CA LEU A 57 -8.73 -1.33 -0.12
C LEU A 57 -8.10 -0.74 -1.38
N GLN A 58 -8.64 0.35 -1.95
CA GLN A 58 -8.05 0.99 -3.14
C GLN A 58 -6.60 1.46 -2.95
N TYR A 59 -6.16 1.61 -1.69
CA TYR A 59 -4.79 2.02 -1.33
C TYR A 59 -3.86 0.84 -1.01
N ALA A 60 -4.34 -0.40 -1.12
CA ALA A 60 -3.50 -1.57 -0.91
C ALA A 60 -2.32 -1.58 -1.90
N SER A 61 -1.15 -2.00 -1.41
CA SER A 61 0.12 -1.89 -2.15
C SER A 61 0.15 -2.62 -3.51
N TYR A 62 -0.71 -3.63 -3.68
CA TYR A 62 -0.84 -4.37 -4.92
C TYR A 62 -1.72 -3.68 -5.98
N TYR A 63 -2.42 -2.59 -5.65
CA TYR A 63 -3.09 -1.72 -6.63
C TYR A 63 -2.10 -0.72 -7.21
N THR A 64 -1.27 -1.20 -8.13
CA THR A 64 -0.33 -0.38 -8.90
C THR A 64 -0.94 0.06 -10.23
N PRO A 65 -0.43 1.11 -10.89
CA PRO A 65 -0.85 1.47 -12.25
C PRO A 65 -0.65 0.36 -13.29
N CYS A 66 0.19 -0.64 -12.98
CA CYS A 66 0.48 -1.79 -13.85
C CYS A 66 -0.28 -3.06 -13.44
N SER A 67 -1.14 -2.98 -12.42
CA SER A 67 -1.98 -4.09 -11.96
C SER A 67 -3.22 -4.19 -12.84
N ILE A 68 -3.66 -5.41 -13.12
CA ILE A 68 -4.84 -5.68 -13.94
C ILE A 68 -5.97 -6.06 -13.00
N ILE A 69 -6.99 -5.21 -12.94
CA ILE A 69 -8.06 -5.34 -11.96
C ILE A 69 -9.23 -6.09 -12.58
N PHE A 70 -9.68 -7.16 -11.93
CA PHE A 70 -10.86 -7.91 -12.36
C PHE A 70 -12.03 -7.76 -11.38
N ASN A 71 -13.25 -7.84 -11.90
CA ASN A 71 -14.48 -7.60 -11.14
C ASN A 71 -15.23 -8.88 -10.78
N ASN A 72 -14.95 -9.96 -11.50
CA ASN A 72 -15.50 -11.30 -11.29
C ASN A 72 -14.63 -12.32 -12.04
N ILE A 73 -14.92 -13.62 -11.84
CA ILE A 73 -14.13 -14.71 -12.42
C ILE A 73 -14.20 -14.73 -13.96
N SER A 74 -15.36 -14.47 -14.56
CA SER A 74 -15.47 -14.42 -16.02
C SER A 74 -14.64 -13.30 -16.63
N HIS A 75 -14.65 -12.12 -16.02
CA HIS A 75 -13.81 -10.98 -16.42
C HIS A 75 -12.32 -11.31 -16.25
N LEU A 76 -11.93 -12.03 -15.19
CA LEU A 76 -10.56 -12.50 -15.02
C LEU A 76 -10.14 -13.42 -16.18
N VAL A 77 -10.96 -14.41 -16.54
CA VAL A 77 -10.67 -15.33 -17.65
C VAL A 77 -10.53 -14.59 -18.97
N GLU A 78 -11.36 -13.58 -19.21
CA GLU A 78 -11.24 -12.70 -20.38
C GLU A 78 -9.90 -11.94 -20.36
N LEU A 79 -9.59 -11.27 -19.26
CA LEU A 79 -8.36 -10.51 -19.10
C LEU A 79 -7.12 -11.40 -19.26
N MET A 80 -7.14 -12.64 -18.77
CA MET A 80 -6.04 -13.58 -18.95
C MET A 80 -5.74 -13.90 -20.42
N LYS A 81 -6.76 -13.84 -21.29
CA LYS A 81 -6.62 -14.10 -22.73
C LYS A 81 -6.19 -12.86 -23.51
N THR A 82 -6.65 -11.67 -23.09
CA THR A 82 -6.47 -10.42 -23.84
C THR A 82 -5.30 -9.58 -23.35
N THR A 83 -4.81 -9.84 -22.13
CA THR A 83 -3.71 -9.07 -21.55
C THR A 83 -2.41 -9.26 -22.33
N ASN A 84 -1.77 -8.15 -22.68
CA ASN A 84 -0.40 -8.15 -23.16
C ASN A 84 0.58 -8.24 -21.98
N TYR A 85 1.05 -9.46 -21.70
CA TYR A 85 1.97 -9.73 -20.59
C TYR A 85 3.32 -9.02 -20.70
N SER A 86 3.86 -8.87 -21.91
CA SER A 86 5.13 -8.18 -22.14
C SER A 86 5.02 -6.71 -21.77
N HIS A 87 3.93 -6.05 -22.18
CA HIS A 87 3.68 -4.66 -21.81
C HIS A 87 3.52 -4.49 -20.28
N VAL A 88 2.78 -5.38 -19.63
CA VAL A 88 2.59 -5.35 -18.17
C VAL A 88 3.91 -5.55 -17.43
N TYR A 89 4.77 -6.46 -17.92
CA TYR A 89 6.11 -6.67 -17.36
C TYR A 89 6.97 -5.41 -17.46
N GLU A 90 7.03 -4.78 -18.64
CA GLU A 90 7.78 -3.54 -18.84
C GLU A 90 7.25 -2.39 -17.98
N CYS A 91 5.92 -2.27 -17.87
CA CYS A 91 5.29 -1.30 -16.97
C CYS A 91 5.76 -1.51 -15.53
N ASN A 92 5.75 -2.76 -15.05
CA ASN A 92 6.19 -3.09 -13.69
C ASN A 92 7.66 -2.76 -13.46
N LEU A 93 8.54 -3.00 -14.42
CA LEU A 93 9.96 -2.60 -14.30
C LEU A 93 10.10 -1.08 -14.16
N LYS A 94 9.39 -0.31 -15.00
CA LYS A 94 9.43 1.16 -14.97
C LYS A 94 8.85 1.72 -13.67
N TYR A 95 7.69 1.22 -13.26
CA TYR A 95 7.06 1.60 -12.00
C TYR A 95 7.97 1.26 -10.81
N ARG A 96 8.62 0.09 -10.86
CA ARG A 96 9.52 -0.31 -9.78
C ARG A 96 10.68 0.67 -9.62
N GLN A 97 11.34 0.99 -10.72
CA GLN A 97 12.43 1.96 -10.73
C GLN A 97 11.97 3.35 -10.26
N HIS A 98 10.76 3.77 -10.64
CA HIS A 98 10.18 5.03 -10.18
C HIS A 98 10.06 5.08 -8.65
N ILE A 99 9.50 4.04 -8.03
CA ILE A 99 9.37 3.97 -6.57
C ILE A 99 10.73 3.89 -5.87
N ILE A 100 11.72 3.16 -6.40
CA ILE A 100 13.10 3.16 -5.84
C ILE A 100 13.63 4.60 -5.81
N ASN A 101 13.53 5.31 -6.93
CA ASN A 101 14.03 6.67 -7.05
C ASN A 101 13.28 7.63 -6.13
N HIS A 102 11.96 7.47 -6.00
CA HIS A 102 11.13 8.23 -5.08
C HIS A 102 11.58 8.00 -3.63
N ASN A 103 11.66 6.74 -3.19
CA ASN A 103 12.01 6.38 -1.81
C ASN A 103 13.40 6.89 -1.47
N LYS A 104 14.38 6.70 -2.35
CA LYS A 104 15.74 7.25 -2.19
C LYS A 104 15.71 8.77 -1.94
N LYS A 105 14.89 9.51 -2.69
CA LYS A 105 14.74 10.97 -2.53
C LYS A 105 14.11 11.33 -1.19
N GLN A 106 13.07 10.62 -0.74
CA GLN A 106 12.40 10.92 0.53
C GLN A 106 13.28 10.57 1.73
N TRP A 107 13.92 9.41 1.72
CA TRP A 107 14.81 8.99 2.80
C TRP A 107 16.00 9.92 2.97
N ASN A 108 16.65 10.35 1.87
CA ASN A 108 17.71 11.36 1.96
C ASN A 108 17.23 12.69 2.58
N LYS A 109 15.96 13.09 2.36
CA LYS A 109 15.39 14.26 3.04
C LYS A 109 15.14 14.00 4.52
N LEU A 110 14.68 12.80 4.88
CA LEU A 110 14.41 12.42 6.26
C LEU A 110 15.70 12.33 7.08
N PHE A 111 16.75 11.70 6.56
CA PHE A 111 18.04 11.58 7.25
C PHE A 111 18.59 12.95 7.69
N ARG A 112 18.54 13.95 6.79
CA ARG A 112 18.94 15.33 7.10
C ARG A 112 18.14 15.96 8.25
N LYS A 113 16.87 15.57 8.44
CA LYS A 113 16.03 16.07 9.53
C LYS A 113 16.28 15.34 10.85
N ILE A 114 16.60 14.04 10.80
CA ILE A 114 16.79 13.20 11.99
C ILE A 114 18.18 13.43 12.61
N GLN A 115 19.19 13.72 11.79
CA GLN A 115 20.58 13.94 12.20
C GLN A 115 20.75 15.06 13.25
N VAL A 116 19.72 15.89 13.48
CA VAL A 116 19.75 16.95 14.49
C VAL A 116 19.90 16.39 15.92
N ASN A 117 19.50 15.14 16.20
CA ASN A 117 19.52 14.58 17.57
C ASN A 117 19.98 13.11 17.70
N ARG A 118 20.30 12.41 16.61
CA ARG A 118 20.76 11.00 16.64
C ARG A 118 21.78 10.75 15.53
N VAL A 119 22.78 9.91 15.82
CA VAL A 119 23.66 9.37 14.77
C VAL A 119 22.81 8.52 13.83
N MET A 120 22.72 8.96 12.58
CA MET A 120 21.98 8.29 11.53
C MET A 120 22.79 8.33 10.24
N PRO A 121 22.62 7.32 9.36
CA PRO A 121 23.20 7.34 8.03
C PRO A 121 22.85 8.63 7.29
N THR A 122 23.82 9.21 6.60
CA THR A 122 23.68 10.49 5.87
C THR A 122 23.20 10.31 4.44
N SER A 123 23.19 9.06 3.96
CA SER A 123 22.74 8.69 2.62
C SER A 123 21.99 7.36 2.60
N TRP A 124 21.17 7.18 1.57
CA TRP A 124 20.49 5.92 1.28
C TRP A 124 21.41 4.69 1.27
N ASN A 125 22.56 4.75 0.61
CA ASN A 125 23.49 3.61 0.53
C ASN A 125 24.11 3.30 1.90
N GLU A 126 24.46 4.34 2.66
CA GLU A 126 24.95 4.17 4.02
C GLU A 126 23.88 3.54 4.93
N SER A 127 22.62 3.92 4.76
CA SER A 127 21.53 3.28 5.51
C SER A 127 21.32 1.83 5.13
N LEU A 128 21.38 1.48 3.84
CA LEU A 128 21.28 0.09 3.40
C LEU A 128 22.38 -0.76 4.05
N ASN A 129 23.63 -0.27 4.02
CA ASN A 129 24.75 -0.95 4.67
C ASN A 129 24.56 -1.04 6.19
N TRP A 130 24.09 0.04 6.83
CA TRP A 130 23.87 0.10 8.27
C TRP A 130 22.84 -0.93 8.75
N PHE A 131 21.73 -1.07 8.01
CA PHE A 131 20.67 -2.03 8.33
C PHE A 131 20.91 -3.43 7.77
N GLY A 132 21.97 -3.64 6.98
CA GLY A 132 22.24 -4.92 6.31
C GLY A 132 21.23 -5.25 5.22
N GLU A 133 20.62 -4.22 4.62
CA GLU A 133 19.55 -4.35 3.63
C GLU A 133 20.06 -4.08 2.22
N THR A 134 19.45 -4.74 1.22
CA THR A 134 19.74 -4.47 -0.19
C THR A 134 18.79 -3.45 -0.82
N SER A 135 17.63 -3.23 -0.20
CA SER A 135 16.62 -2.26 -0.62
C SER A 135 15.65 -1.94 0.51
N PHE A 136 15.18 -0.69 0.63
CA PHE A 136 14.00 -0.33 1.44
C PHE A 136 12.74 -0.31 0.57
N TYR A 137 12.51 -1.41 -0.14
CA TYR A 137 11.31 -1.60 -0.97
C TYR A 137 10.14 -2.09 -0.13
#